data_AF-A0A6D0Y9U4-F1
#
_entry.id   AF-A0A6D0Y9U4-F1
#
_cell.length_a   1.000
_cell.length_b   1.000
_cell.length_c   1.000
_cell.angle_alpha   90.00
_cell.angle_beta   90.00
_cell.angle_gamma   90.00
#
_symmetry.space_group_name_H-M   'P 1'
#
loop_
_entity.id
_entity.type
_entity.pdbx_description
1 polymer ?
#
loop_
_entity_poly.entity_id
_entity_poly.type
_entity_poly.pdbx_seq_one_letter_code
_entity_poly.pdbx_strand_id
1 'polypeptide(L)'
;MSKIDYQELREKAEKATKGSYIVGHTSVNQHGNLTGVFVCQKWKGEPGGVIAECHVNCLVETDAQAYANAEFIAAFNPNVALALLDERERNQQYIKRRDQENEEIALTVGKLRVELEGKDKLIAELGKQCAEWERKALSNFEECAAMAERIEELQTKSAPDSFGIIGENIRTQDNRITSDPMFCVYQKREIVVDADYDYDRIVWVDEDGNEANKRQNRRLELLHENFREPPEKWRRVAVKDIDGFVTCCFTEQGCKDYLAANGHNLRLPFIYVKSGFRNAEYIGIRNWLAGIRIKGE
;
A
#
# COMPACT_ATOMS: atom_id res chain seq x y z
N MET A 1 20.00 56.72 51.36
CA MET A 1 18.70 56.57 52.03
C MET A 1 18.87 55.53 53.13
N SER A 2 18.66 55.89 54.39
CA SER A 2 18.59 54.91 55.48
C SER A 2 17.39 53.98 55.24
N LYS A 3 17.54 52.70 55.56
CA LYS A 3 16.46 51.71 55.45
C LYS A 3 15.42 52.03 56.52
N ILE A 4 14.19 52.35 56.12
CA ILE A 4 13.08 52.58 57.06
C ILE A 4 12.74 51.24 57.73
N ASP A 5 12.72 51.21 59.05
CA ASP A 5 12.18 50.09 59.80
C ASP A 5 10.65 50.21 59.88
N TYR A 6 9.97 49.46 59.02
CA TYR A 6 8.51 49.48 58.92
C TYR A 6 7.83 48.84 60.12
N GLN A 7 8.49 47.88 60.79
CA GLN A 7 7.95 47.22 61.98
C GLN A 7 8.02 48.18 63.17
N GLU A 8 9.16 48.84 63.35
CA GLU A 8 9.31 49.88 64.37
C GLU A 8 8.32 51.03 64.14
N LEU A 9 8.12 51.45 62.89
CA LEU A 9 7.14 52.48 62.53
C LEU A 9 5.70 52.05 62.85
N ARG A 10 5.33 50.79 62.55
CA ARG A 10 4.02 50.23 62.89
C ARG A 10 3.80 50.25 64.40
N GLU A 11 4.75 49.75 65.17
CA GLU A 11 4.64 49.72 66.64
C GLU A 11 4.49 51.12 67.25
N LYS A 12 5.23 52.11 66.72
CA LYS A 12 5.09 53.51 67.14
C LYS A 12 3.72 54.07 66.80
N ALA A 13 3.19 53.79 65.61
CA ALA A 13 1.88 54.26 65.18
C ALA A 13 0.75 53.60 66.00
N GLU A 14 0.85 52.30 66.32
CA GLU A 14 -0.15 51.59 67.15
C GLU A 14 -0.21 52.10 68.59
N LYS A 15 0.95 52.52 69.15
CA LYS A 15 1.07 53.08 70.51
C LYS A 15 0.68 54.56 70.59
N ALA A 16 0.69 55.29 69.47
CA ALA A 16 0.34 56.70 69.43
C ALA A 16 -1.17 56.93 69.63
N THR A 17 -1.56 58.17 69.92
CA THR A 17 -2.96 58.52 70.13
C THR A 17 -3.80 58.20 68.90
N LYS A 18 -4.84 57.39 69.08
CA LYS A 18 -5.67 56.93 67.96
C LYS A 18 -6.62 58.03 67.48
N GLY A 19 -7.01 57.93 66.21
CA GLY A 19 -8.02 58.80 65.61
C GLY A 19 -7.42 59.87 64.69
N SER A 20 -8.29 60.74 64.19
CA SER A 20 -7.89 61.82 63.30
C SER A 20 -7.36 63.00 64.10
N TYR A 21 -6.36 63.67 63.56
CA TYR A 21 -5.83 64.92 64.09
C TYR A 21 -6.25 66.09 63.23
N ILE A 22 -6.29 67.29 63.82
CA ILE A 22 -6.55 68.55 63.14
C ILE A 22 -5.64 69.63 63.71
N VAL A 23 -5.41 70.70 62.94
CA VAL A 23 -4.79 71.91 63.47
C VAL A 23 -5.75 72.55 64.47
N GLY A 24 -5.22 72.87 65.64
CA GLY A 24 -5.98 73.38 66.77
C GLY A 24 -5.66 74.83 67.08
N HIS A 25 -5.46 75.10 68.38
CA HIS A 25 -5.20 76.45 68.86
C HIS A 25 -3.84 76.98 68.40
N THR A 26 -3.60 78.27 68.63
CA THR A 26 -2.31 78.91 68.45
C THR A 26 -1.86 79.62 69.72
N SER A 27 -0.55 79.70 69.90
CA SER A 27 0.11 80.44 70.96
C SER A 27 0.67 81.73 70.37
N VAL A 28 0.49 82.86 71.05
CA VAL A 28 1.04 84.16 70.66
C VAL A 28 1.74 84.81 71.85
N ASN A 29 2.82 85.54 71.59
CA ASN A 29 3.53 86.28 72.63
C ASN A 29 2.80 87.60 73.01
N GLN A 30 3.35 88.32 73.98
CA GLN A 30 2.82 89.61 74.45
C GLN A 30 2.82 90.71 73.36
N HIS A 31 3.54 90.50 72.26
CA HIS A 31 3.62 91.41 71.11
C HIS A 31 2.69 90.98 69.95
N GLY A 32 1.92 89.90 70.12
CA GLY A 32 0.99 89.39 69.10
C GLY A 32 1.64 88.51 68.02
N ASN A 33 2.92 88.18 68.16
CA ASN A 33 3.61 87.28 67.21
C ASN A 33 3.30 85.83 67.54
N LEU A 34 3.10 85.00 66.51
CA LEU A 34 2.91 83.56 66.64
C LEU A 34 4.12 82.91 67.31
N THR A 35 3.89 82.11 68.34
CA THR A 35 4.92 81.35 69.05
C THR A 35 4.75 79.84 68.88
N GLY A 36 3.55 79.37 68.54
CA GLY A 36 3.31 77.96 68.27
C GLY A 36 1.95 77.66 67.66
N VAL A 37 1.88 76.57 66.90
CA VAL A 37 0.63 76.03 66.34
C VAL A 37 0.42 74.62 66.89
N PHE A 38 -0.73 74.37 67.50
CA PHE A 38 -1.03 73.09 68.14
C PHE A 38 -1.66 72.11 67.15
N VAL A 39 -1.26 70.84 67.24
CA VAL A 39 -1.94 69.71 66.61
C VAL A 39 -2.79 69.04 67.68
N CYS A 40 -4.09 68.96 67.44
CA CYS A 40 -5.06 68.43 68.39
C CYS A 40 -5.74 67.15 67.86
N GLN A 41 -6.20 66.31 68.79
CA GLN A 41 -7.11 65.22 68.45
C GLN A 41 -8.45 65.81 68.00
N LYS A 42 -8.99 65.35 66.87
CA LYS A 42 -10.31 65.75 66.39
C LYS A 42 -11.39 65.16 67.30
N TRP A 43 -12.15 66.01 67.96
CA TRP A 43 -13.28 65.60 68.80
C TRP A 43 -14.56 66.30 68.35
N LYS A 44 -15.53 65.53 67.87
CA LYS A 44 -16.81 66.06 67.33
C LYS A 44 -16.65 67.15 66.26
N GLY A 45 -15.55 67.15 65.51
CA GLY A 45 -15.27 68.16 64.48
C GLY A 45 -14.38 69.30 64.92
N GLU A 46 -14.18 69.48 66.23
CA GLU A 46 -13.45 70.59 66.83
C GLU A 46 -12.10 70.14 67.44
N PRO A 47 -11.15 71.08 67.67
CA PRO A 47 -9.89 70.79 68.34
C PRO A 47 -10.13 70.31 69.79
N GLY A 48 -9.78 69.06 70.06
CA GLY A 48 -9.81 68.45 71.39
C GLY A 48 -8.47 68.59 72.12
N GLY A 49 -8.01 67.50 72.73
CA GLY A 49 -6.73 67.48 73.45
C GLY A 49 -5.53 67.74 72.54
N VAL A 50 -4.56 68.52 73.03
CA VAL A 50 -3.30 68.80 72.34
C VAL A 50 -2.43 67.55 72.29
N ILE A 51 -1.92 67.22 71.11
CA ILE A 51 -1.04 66.06 70.83
C ILE A 51 0.40 66.50 70.61
N ALA A 52 0.60 67.60 69.88
CA ALA A 52 1.91 68.16 69.58
C ALA A 52 1.83 69.69 69.40
N GLU A 53 2.94 70.38 69.57
CA GLU A 53 3.08 71.82 69.30
C GLU A 53 4.22 72.07 68.32
N CYS A 54 3.89 72.69 67.19
CA CYS A 54 4.84 73.20 66.22
C CYS A 54 5.29 74.59 66.66
N HIS A 55 6.46 74.67 67.30
CA HIS A 55 7.01 75.92 67.79
C HIS A 55 7.53 76.79 66.64
N VAL A 56 7.25 78.09 66.70
CA VAL A 56 7.94 79.08 65.88
C VAL A 56 9.33 79.27 66.50
N ASN A 57 10.36 78.86 65.77
CA ASN A 57 11.74 78.90 66.21
C ASN A 57 12.64 79.50 65.11
N CYS A 58 13.95 79.55 65.33
CA CYS A 58 14.89 80.16 64.39
C CYS A 58 14.98 79.47 63.02
N LEU A 59 14.38 78.29 62.84
CA LEU A 59 14.31 77.53 61.58
C LEU A 59 12.94 77.63 60.90
N VAL A 60 11.97 78.31 61.52
CA VAL A 60 10.65 78.58 60.95
C VAL A 60 10.67 80.01 60.44
N GLU A 61 10.71 80.17 59.13
CA GLU A 61 10.89 81.48 58.48
C GLU A 61 9.60 82.31 58.44
N THR A 62 8.44 81.65 58.47
CA THR A 62 7.13 82.31 58.37
C THR A 62 6.07 81.64 59.24
N ASP A 63 5.06 82.41 59.65
CA ASP A 63 3.88 81.89 60.34
C ASP A 63 3.18 80.80 59.50
N ALA A 64 3.11 80.98 58.18
CA ALA A 64 2.55 80.00 57.26
C ALA A 64 3.28 78.64 57.30
N GLN A 65 4.60 78.66 57.48
CA GLN A 65 5.39 77.43 57.64
C GLN A 65 5.09 76.73 58.97
N ALA A 66 4.81 77.47 60.05
CA ALA A 66 4.38 76.88 61.32
C ALA A 66 3.03 76.16 61.18
N TYR A 67 2.07 76.78 60.49
CA TYR A 67 0.80 76.14 60.14
C TYR A 67 1.00 74.91 59.25
N ALA A 68 1.81 75.01 58.20
CA ALA A 68 2.09 73.88 57.29
C ALA A 68 2.71 72.67 58.02
N ASN A 69 3.60 72.90 58.99
CA ASN A 69 4.15 71.83 59.84
C ASN A 69 3.06 71.15 60.67
N ALA A 70 2.16 71.93 61.29
CA ALA A 70 1.04 71.39 62.05
C ALA A 70 0.05 70.64 61.16
N GLU A 71 -0.27 71.16 59.98
CA GLU A 71 -1.11 70.51 58.97
C GLU A 71 -0.51 69.18 58.51
N PHE A 72 0.80 69.14 58.26
CA PHE A 72 1.50 67.90 57.89
C PHE A 72 1.40 66.83 58.98
N ILE A 73 1.67 67.18 60.24
CA ILE A 73 1.57 66.25 61.38
C ILE A 73 0.11 65.80 61.58
N ALA A 74 -0.86 66.70 61.40
CA ALA A 74 -2.27 66.36 61.50
C ALA A 74 -2.74 65.41 60.39
N ALA A 75 -2.28 65.64 59.17
CA ALA A 75 -2.56 64.81 58.00
C ALA A 75 -1.85 63.45 58.09
N PHE A 76 -0.57 63.42 58.47
CA PHE A 76 0.23 62.21 58.65
C PHE A 76 0.13 61.65 60.09
N ASN A 77 -1.10 61.51 60.55
CA ASN A 77 -1.40 60.93 61.87
C ASN A 77 -1.20 59.40 61.88
N PRO A 78 -1.24 58.76 63.06
CA PRO A 78 -1.03 57.32 63.18
C PRO A 78 -1.95 56.45 62.32
N ASN A 79 -3.21 56.87 62.09
CA ASN A 79 -4.14 56.11 61.24
C ASN A 79 -3.66 56.08 59.78
N VAL A 80 -3.15 57.21 59.27
CA VAL A 80 -2.63 57.29 57.89
C VAL A 80 -1.35 56.46 57.75
N ALA A 81 -0.44 56.54 58.74
CA ALA A 81 0.76 55.71 58.75
C ALA A 81 0.43 54.20 58.72
N LEU A 82 -0.52 53.76 59.54
CA LEU A 82 -0.97 52.36 59.56
C LEU A 82 -1.63 51.93 58.24
N ALA A 83 -2.49 52.77 57.66
CA ALA A 83 -3.14 52.48 56.38
C ALA A 83 -2.13 52.30 55.24
N LEU A 84 -1.09 53.14 55.18
CA LEU A 84 -0.02 53.02 54.19
C LEU A 84 0.83 51.76 54.41
N LEU A 85 1.06 51.37 55.67
CA LEU A 85 1.77 50.13 56.00
C LEU A 85 0.95 48.90 55.60
N ASP A 86 -0.35 48.90 55.86
CA ASP A 86 -1.27 47.83 55.45
C ASP A 86 -1.35 47.70 53.92
N GLU A 87 -1.40 48.82 53.20
CA GLU A 87 -1.35 48.83 51.74
C GLU A 87 -0.01 48.28 51.22
N ARG A 88 1.11 48.69 51.81
CA ARG A 88 2.44 48.17 51.45
C ARG A 88 2.52 46.66 51.67
N GLU A 89 2.06 46.15 52.81
CA GLU A 89 2.08 44.72 53.11
C GLU A 89 1.22 43.92 52.12
N ARG A 90 0.02 44.41 51.79
CA ARG A 90 -0.82 43.79 50.73
C ARG A 90 -0.13 43.79 49.37
N ASN A 91 0.51 44.88 48.99
CA ASN A 91 1.26 44.97 47.73
C ASN A 91 2.45 44.00 47.71
N GLN A 92 3.16 43.85 48.83
CA GLN A 92 4.25 42.87 48.95
C GLN A 92 3.76 41.43 48.83
N GLN A 93 2.62 41.10 49.45
CA GLN A 93 2.00 39.78 49.31
C GLN A 93 1.54 39.53 47.86
N TYR A 94 1.00 40.54 47.19
CA TYR A 94 0.60 40.44 45.78
C TYR A 94 1.80 40.15 44.88
N ILE A 95 2.90 40.88 45.03
CA ILE A 95 4.15 40.66 44.27
C ILE A 95 4.65 39.23 44.48
N LYS A 96 4.73 38.76 45.74
CA LYS A 96 5.14 37.38 46.03
C LYS A 96 4.28 36.33 45.32
N ARG A 97 2.95 36.49 45.31
CA ARG A 97 2.05 35.56 44.61
C ARG A 97 2.25 35.61 43.10
N ARG A 98 2.46 36.79 42.53
CA ARG A 98 2.74 36.96 41.10
C ARG A 98 4.07 36.34 40.69
N ASP A 99 5.11 36.47 41.53
CA ASP A 99 6.40 35.84 41.29
C ASP A 99 6.28 34.32 41.30
N GLN A 100 5.54 33.76 42.27
CA GLN A 100 5.26 32.33 42.31
C GLN A 100 4.46 31.84 41.09
N GLU A 101 3.40 32.55 40.72
CA GLU A 101 2.59 32.24 39.52
C GLU A 101 3.45 32.29 38.25
N ASN A 102 4.31 33.30 38.11
CA ASN A 102 5.21 33.42 36.96
C ASN A 102 6.23 32.27 36.92
N GLU A 103 6.74 31.82 38.07
CA GLU A 103 7.63 30.66 38.16
C GLU A 103 6.93 29.37 37.72
N GLU A 104 5.69 29.15 38.18
CA GLU A 104 4.87 28.00 37.77
C GLU A 104 4.55 28.03 36.25
N ILE A 105 4.24 29.22 35.71
CA ILE A 105 4.04 29.41 34.27
C ILE A 105 5.32 29.10 33.50
N ALA A 106 6.48 29.61 33.95
CA ALA A 106 7.76 29.36 33.31
C ALA A 106 8.11 27.86 33.28
N LEU A 107 7.85 27.14 34.38
CA LEU A 107 8.04 25.69 34.46
C LEU A 107 7.13 24.96 33.46
N THR A 108 5.87 25.37 33.37
CA THR A 108 4.87 24.76 32.47
C THR A 108 5.21 25.00 31.01
N VAL A 109 5.56 26.23 30.65
CA VAL A 109 6.01 26.59 29.29
C VAL A 109 7.28 25.82 28.93
N GLY A 110 8.22 25.66 29.86
CA GLY A 110 9.42 24.84 29.68
C GLY A 110 9.09 23.38 29.35
N LYS A 111 8.17 22.75 30.10
CA LYS A 111 7.71 21.38 29.84
C LYS A 111 7.05 21.24 28.46
N LEU A 112 6.15 22.15 28.12
CA LEU A 112 5.46 22.13 26.82
C LEU A 112 6.42 22.30 25.65
N ARG A 113 7.46 23.13 25.79
CA ARG A 113 8.49 23.31 24.76
C ARG A 113 9.25 22.01 24.49
N VAL A 114 9.67 21.31 25.54
CA VAL A 114 10.35 20.02 25.40
C VAL A 114 9.45 18.97 24.76
N GLU A 115 8.17 18.92 25.14
CA GLU A 115 7.20 18.00 24.53
C GLU A 115 6.98 18.30 23.04
N LEU A 116 6.91 19.59 22.68
CA LEU A 116 6.75 20.04 21.30
C LEU A 116 7.97 19.64 20.45
N GLU A 117 9.19 19.88 20.94
CA GLU A 117 10.43 19.46 20.27
C GLU A 117 10.50 17.93 20.11
N GLY A 118 9.95 17.17 21.05
CA GLY A 118 9.81 15.71 20.94
C GLY A 118 8.85 15.29 19.83
N LYS A 119 7.68 15.94 19.74
CA LYS A 119 6.68 15.68 18.70
C LYS A 119 7.20 16.06 17.30
N ASP A 120 7.90 17.18 17.17
CA ASP A 120 8.49 17.61 15.90
C ASP A 120 9.50 16.59 15.36
N LYS A 121 10.35 16.03 16.24
CA LYS A 121 11.28 14.95 15.88
C LYS A 121 10.54 13.70 15.41
N LEU A 122 9.46 13.32 16.10
CA LEU A 122 8.65 12.17 15.73
C LEU A 122 7.98 12.37 14.37
N ILE A 123 7.40 13.55 14.11
CA ILE A 123 6.79 13.90 12.82
C ILE A 123 7.84 13.83 11.71
N ALA A 124 9.03 14.37 11.93
CA ALA A 124 10.11 14.33 10.94
C ALA A 124 10.53 12.88 10.62
N GLU A 125 10.61 12.01 11.62
CA GLU A 125 10.97 10.59 11.42
C GLU A 125 9.88 9.81 10.69
N LEU A 126 8.61 10.01 11.06
CA LEU A 126 7.47 9.42 10.35
C LEU A 126 7.42 9.90 8.89
N GLY A 127 7.72 11.17 8.63
CA GLY A 127 7.82 11.71 7.27
C GLY A 127 8.85 10.98 6.41
N LYS A 128 10.02 10.63 6.97
CA LYS A 128 11.04 9.83 6.26
C LYS A 128 10.55 8.41 5.97
N GLN A 129 9.89 7.77 6.95
CA GLN A 129 9.37 6.42 6.78
C GLN A 129 8.28 6.36 5.69
N CYS A 130 7.36 7.33 5.65
CA CYS A 130 6.37 7.44 4.59
C CYS A 130 7.03 7.56 3.21
N ALA A 131 8.02 8.45 3.05
CA ALA A 131 8.74 8.61 1.78
C ALA A 131 9.50 7.34 1.37
N GLU A 132 10.02 6.57 2.32
CA GLU A 132 10.65 5.27 2.05
C GLU A 132 9.63 4.23 1.59
N TRP A 133 8.48 4.14 2.26
CA TRP A 133 7.40 3.24 1.86
C TRP A 133 6.81 3.56 0.50
N GLU A 134 6.64 4.84 0.17
CA GLU A 134 6.21 5.28 -1.16
C GLU A 134 7.20 4.82 -2.24
N ARG A 135 8.51 4.98 -2.01
CA ARG A 135 9.54 4.52 -2.94
C ARG A 135 9.51 3.01 -3.12
N LYS A 136 9.37 2.25 -2.03
CA LYS A 136 9.26 0.78 -2.07
C LYS A 136 8.00 0.33 -2.81
N ALA A 137 6.87 1.00 -2.58
CA ALA A 137 5.63 0.70 -3.29
C ALA A 137 5.79 0.90 -4.79
N LEU A 138 6.37 2.03 -5.23
CA LEU A 138 6.64 2.29 -6.65
C LEU A 138 7.56 1.22 -7.27
N SER A 139 8.66 0.88 -6.60
CA SER A 139 9.57 -0.20 -7.05
C SER A 139 8.84 -1.54 -7.20
N ASN A 140 8.03 -1.92 -6.21
CA ASN A 140 7.26 -3.15 -6.27
C ASN A 140 6.25 -3.15 -7.42
N PHE A 141 5.62 -2.00 -7.71
CA PHE A 141 4.70 -1.88 -8.85
C PHE A 141 5.42 -2.03 -10.19
N GLU A 142 6.62 -1.45 -10.34
CA GLU A 142 7.46 -1.62 -11.53
C GLU A 142 7.87 -3.09 -11.72
N GLU A 143 8.27 -3.76 -10.63
CA GLU A 143 8.59 -5.20 -10.65
C GLU A 143 7.37 -6.04 -11.03
N CYS A 144 6.19 -5.74 -10.48
CA CYS A 144 4.93 -6.42 -10.86
C CYS A 144 4.60 -6.22 -12.34
N ALA A 145 4.79 -5.00 -12.88
CA ALA A 145 4.55 -4.71 -14.28
C ALA A 145 5.48 -5.51 -15.20
N ALA A 146 6.78 -5.53 -14.88
CA ALA A 146 7.77 -6.33 -15.61
C ALA A 146 7.45 -7.84 -15.54
N MET A 147 7.00 -8.32 -14.37
CA MET A 147 6.59 -9.72 -14.21
C MET A 147 5.33 -10.04 -15.03
N ALA A 148 4.36 -9.13 -15.10
CA ALA A 148 3.15 -9.31 -15.91
C ALA A 148 3.48 -9.43 -17.40
N GLU A 149 4.35 -8.55 -17.93
CA GLU A 149 4.84 -8.63 -19.31
C GLU A 149 5.54 -9.97 -19.59
N ARG A 150 6.36 -10.44 -18.64
CA ARG A 150 7.02 -11.75 -18.76
C ARG A 150 6.04 -12.92 -18.77
N ILE A 151 4.96 -12.86 -17.98
CA ILE A 151 3.91 -13.88 -17.98
C ILE A 151 3.19 -13.89 -19.33
N GLU A 152 2.85 -12.72 -19.88
CA GLU A 152 2.21 -12.62 -21.19
C GLU A 152 3.11 -13.19 -22.31
N GLU A 153 4.41 -12.88 -22.28
CA GLU A 153 5.39 -13.46 -23.19
C GLU A 153 5.49 -14.99 -23.06
N LEU A 154 5.40 -15.54 -21.83
CA LEU A 154 5.39 -16.98 -21.62
C LEU A 154 4.08 -17.63 -22.04
N GLN A 155 2.95 -16.95 -21.87
CA GLN A 155 1.63 -17.44 -22.31
C GLN A 155 1.53 -17.49 -23.84
N THR A 156 2.10 -16.51 -24.55
CA THR A 156 2.16 -16.53 -26.02
C THR A 156 3.09 -17.63 -26.57
N LYS A 157 4.10 -18.04 -25.80
CA LYS A 157 4.99 -19.18 -26.12
C LYS A 157 4.44 -20.54 -25.69
N SER A 158 3.30 -20.57 -24.99
CA SER A 158 2.65 -21.81 -24.59
C SER A 158 2.17 -22.59 -25.81
N ALA A 159 2.18 -23.93 -25.69
CA ALA A 159 1.55 -24.80 -26.66
C ALA A 159 0.07 -24.37 -26.91
N PRO A 160 -0.37 -24.23 -28.17
CA PRO A 160 -1.76 -23.99 -28.54
C PRO A 160 -2.75 -24.95 -27.89
N ASP A 161 -3.98 -24.49 -27.65
CA ASP A 161 -5.05 -25.28 -27.03
C ASP A 161 -5.41 -26.54 -27.84
N SER A 162 -5.15 -26.54 -29.15
CA SER A 162 -5.30 -27.72 -30.01
C SER A 162 -4.44 -28.90 -29.56
N PHE A 163 -3.29 -28.66 -28.91
CA PHE A 163 -2.47 -29.74 -28.33
C PHE A 163 -3.13 -30.36 -27.09
N GLY A 164 -3.96 -29.62 -26.34
CA GLY A 164 -4.77 -30.17 -25.25
C GLY A 164 -5.79 -31.19 -25.75
N ILE A 165 -6.42 -30.93 -26.90
CA ILE A 165 -7.35 -31.86 -27.56
C ILE A 165 -6.61 -33.12 -28.01
N ILE A 166 -5.41 -32.97 -28.59
CA ILE A 166 -4.57 -34.11 -28.98
C ILE A 166 -4.18 -34.93 -27.73
N GLY A 167 -3.76 -34.28 -26.66
CA GLY A 167 -3.43 -34.92 -25.38
C GLY A 167 -4.60 -35.71 -24.79
N GLU A 168 -5.79 -35.13 -24.80
CA GLU A 168 -7.01 -35.80 -24.32
C GLU A 168 -7.36 -37.05 -25.15
N ASN A 169 -7.30 -36.93 -26.47
CA ASN A 169 -7.48 -38.08 -27.36
C ASN A 169 -6.42 -39.16 -27.12
N ILE A 170 -5.15 -38.79 -26.87
CA ILE A 170 -4.11 -39.78 -26.55
C ILE A 170 -4.43 -40.55 -25.26
N ARG A 171 -5.00 -39.88 -24.25
CA ARG A 171 -5.34 -40.48 -22.95
C ARG A 171 -6.58 -41.37 -23.00
N THR A 172 -7.57 -41.02 -23.82
CA THR A 172 -8.92 -41.62 -23.77
C THR A 172 -9.23 -42.58 -24.91
N GLN A 173 -8.55 -42.47 -26.06
CA GLN A 173 -8.84 -43.34 -27.21
C GLN A 173 -8.43 -44.80 -26.95
N ASP A 174 -9.07 -45.72 -27.68
CA ASP A 174 -8.69 -47.13 -27.69
C ASP A 174 -7.36 -47.32 -28.44
N ASN A 175 -6.37 -47.87 -27.74
CA ASN A 175 -5.04 -48.14 -28.29
C ASN A 175 -4.97 -49.44 -29.14
N ARG A 176 -6.09 -50.15 -29.34
CA ARG A 176 -6.20 -51.40 -30.11
C ARG A 176 -5.16 -52.45 -29.70
N ILE A 177 -5.00 -52.62 -28.38
CA ILE A 177 -4.06 -53.58 -27.76
C ILE A 177 -2.59 -53.33 -28.20
N THR A 178 -2.27 -52.13 -28.66
CA THR A 178 -0.92 -51.76 -29.13
C THR A 178 -0.26 -50.80 -28.15
N SER A 179 0.97 -51.11 -27.72
CA SER A 179 1.80 -50.15 -26.97
C SER A 179 2.26 -49.02 -27.89
N ASP A 180 2.09 -47.78 -27.43
CA ASP A 180 2.46 -46.56 -28.16
C ASP A 180 1.88 -46.52 -29.58
N PRO A 181 0.54 -46.50 -29.73
CA PRO A 181 -0.09 -46.71 -31.02
C PRO A 181 0.13 -45.54 -31.95
N MET A 182 0.68 -45.83 -33.13
CA MET A 182 0.79 -44.93 -34.25
C MET A 182 -0.35 -45.22 -35.23
N PHE A 183 -1.38 -44.39 -35.20
CA PHE A 183 -2.52 -44.51 -36.10
C PHE A 183 -2.09 -44.13 -37.52
N CYS A 184 -2.33 -45.03 -38.47
CA CYS A 184 -1.91 -44.88 -39.85
C CYS A 184 -3.13 -45.01 -40.76
N VAL A 185 -3.23 -44.13 -41.74
CA VAL A 185 -4.16 -44.29 -42.86
C VAL A 185 -3.45 -45.08 -43.94
N TYR A 186 -4.11 -46.14 -44.38
CA TYR A 186 -3.72 -46.97 -45.51
C TYR A 186 -4.77 -46.88 -46.61
N GLN A 187 -4.36 -47.18 -47.84
CA GLN A 187 -5.24 -47.40 -48.98
C GLN A 187 -4.88 -48.70 -49.67
N LYS A 188 -5.83 -49.32 -50.35
CA LYS A 188 -5.55 -50.50 -51.18
C LYS A 188 -4.94 -50.06 -52.50
N ARG A 189 -3.82 -50.67 -52.87
CA ARG A 189 -3.19 -50.50 -54.19
C ARG A 189 -3.03 -51.88 -54.81
N GLU A 190 -3.37 -51.95 -56.09
CA GLU A 190 -3.13 -53.16 -56.87
C GLU A 190 -1.72 -53.11 -57.44
N ILE A 191 -0.99 -54.20 -57.28
CA ILE A 191 0.28 -54.44 -57.95
C ILE A 191 0.17 -55.67 -58.81
N VAL A 192 0.89 -55.65 -59.94
CA VAL A 192 1.07 -56.84 -60.77
C VAL A 192 2.15 -57.70 -60.12
N VAL A 193 1.82 -58.96 -59.88
CA VAL A 193 2.73 -59.99 -59.36
C VAL A 193 2.80 -61.14 -60.36
N ASP A 194 3.80 -61.99 -60.18
CA ASP A 194 3.91 -63.21 -60.94
C ASP A 194 2.87 -64.24 -60.44
N ALA A 195 2.32 -65.03 -61.36
CA ALA A 195 1.26 -66.00 -61.08
C ALA A 195 1.72 -67.18 -60.21
N ASP A 196 3.03 -67.40 -60.07
CA ASP A 196 3.58 -68.44 -59.21
C ASP A 196 3.78 -67.97 -57.75
N TYR A 197 3.51 -66.69 -57.45
CA TYR A 197 3.59 -66.12 -56.10
C TYR A 197 2.19 -65.93 -55.48
N ASP A 198 2.14 -65.44 -54.24
CA ASP A 198 0.89 -65.15 -53.55
C ASP A 198 0.13 -63.99 -54.23
N TYR A 199 -1.03 -64.28 -54.82
CA TYR A 199 -1.90 -63.34 -55.56
C TYR A 199 -3.36 -63.44 -55.09
N ASP A 200 -4.13 -62.37 -55.26
CA ASP A 200 -5.54 -62.34 -54.87
C ASP A 200 -6.47 -62.70 -56.03
N ARG A 201 -6.15 -62.23 -57.24
CA ARG A 201 -6.91 -62.55 -58.45
C ARG A 201 -6.04 -62.55 -59.70
N ILE A 202 -6.52 -63.25 -60.72
CA ILE A 202 -5.92 -63.21 -62.05
C ILE A 202 -6.87 -62.47 -62.99
N VAL A 203 -6.31 -61.53 -63.74
CA VAL A 203 -7.06 -60.73 -64.71
C VAL A 203 -6.35 -60.76 -66.05
N TRP A 204 -7.14 -60.62 -67.10
CA TRP A 204 -6.64 -60.33 -68.42
C TRP A 204 -6.68 -58.83 -68.63
N VAL A 205 -5.55 -58.24 -68.98
CA VAL A 205 -5.45 -56.81 -69.30
C VAL A 205 -5.02 -56.64 -70.75
N ASP A 206 -5.57 -55.63 -71.39
CA ASP A 206 -5.16 -55.25 -72.74
C ASP A 206 -3.85 -54.42 -72.73
N GLU A 207 -3.42 -54.00 -73.92
CA GLU A 207 -2.24 -53.17 -74.15
C GLU A 207 -2.33 -51.79 -73.45
N ASP A 208 -3.56 -51.28 -73.30
CA ASP A 208 -3.86 -49.99 -72.65
C ASP A 208 -4.04 -50.12 -71.13
N GLY A 209 -3.96 -51.35 -70.59
CA GLY A 209 -4.09 -51.65 -69.17
C GLY A 209 -5.53 -51.79 -68.66
N ASN A 210 -6.52 -51.89 -69.55
CA ASN A 210 -7.91 -52.11 -69.17
C ASN A 210 -8.17 -53.60 -68.87
N GLU A 211 -8.86 -53.87 -67.76
CA GLU A 211 -9.25 -55.23 -67.40
C GLU A 211 -10.39 -55.77 -68.29
N ALA A 212 -10.27 -57.04 -68.68
CA ALA A 212 -11.28 -57.74 -69.47
C ALA A 212 -12.62 -57.83 -68.73
N ASN A 213 -13.72 -57.53 -69.42
CA ASN A 213 -15.05 -57.73 -68.85
C ASN A 213 -15.36 -59.22 -68.63
N LYS A 214 -16.39 -59.54 -67.84
CA LYS A 214 -16.72 -60.91 -67.42
C LYS A 214 -16.85 -61.92 -68.57
N ARG A 215 -17.34 -61.50 -69.74
CA ARG A 215 -17.50 -62.37 -70.92
C ARG A 215 -16.18 -62.56 -71.66
N GLN A 216 -15.39 -61.50 -71.79
CA GLN A 216 -14.05 -61.54 -72.39
C GLN A 216 -13.10 -62.39 -71.56
N ASN A 217 -13.08 -62.19 -70.23
CA ASN A 217 -12.24 -62.93 -69.30
C ASN A 217 -12.49 -64.45 -69.41
N ARG A 218 -13.77 -64.89 -69.38
CA ARG A 218 -14.12 -66.31 -69.59
C ARG A 218 -13.59 -66.89 -70.90
N ARG A 219 -13.64 -66.12 -71.99
CA ARG A 219 -13.16 -66.58 -73.29
C ARG A 219 -11.63 -66.69 -73.32
N LEU A 220 -10.93 -65.73 -72.70
CA LEU A 220 -9.47 -65.71 -72.65
C LEU A 220 -8.92 -66.80 -71.73
N GLU A 221 -9.56 -67.05 -70.57
CA GLU A 221 -9.22 -68.19 -69.71
C GLU A 221 -9.43 -69.52 -70.44
N LEU A 222 -10.54 -69.71 -71.18
CA LEU A 222 -10.73 -70.91 -71.99
C LEU A 222 -9.65 -71.09 -73.07
N LEU A 223 -9.15 -70.00 -73.67
CA LEU A 223 -8.05 -70.10 -74.63
C LEU A 223 -6.75 -70.53 -73.94
N HIS A 224 -6.47 -69.99 -72.76
CA HIS A 224 -5.29 -70.32 -71.97
C HIS A 224 -5.30 -71.76 -71.45
N GLU A 225 -6.42 -72.22 -70.88
CA GLU A 225 -6.60 -73.61 -70.41
C GLU A 225 -6.44 -74.64 -71.54
N ASN A 226 -6.84 -74.27 -72.77
CA ASN A 226 -6.68 -75.10 -73.96
C ASN A 226 -5.33 -74.90 -74.67
N PHE A 227 -4.35 -74.28 -74.01
CA PHE A 227 -3.00 -74.01 -74.54
C PHE A 227 -2.98 -73.29 -75.89
N ARG A 228 -3.98 -72.43 -76.16
CA ARG A 228 -4.03 -71.57 -77.35
C ARG A 228 -3.44 -70.20 -77.04
N GLU A 229 -2.69 -69.65 -77.99
CA GLU A 229 -2.16 -68.29 -77.86
C GLU A 229 -3.31 -67.28 -77.72
N PRO A 230 -3.27 -66.41 -76.70
CA PRO A 230 -4.23 -65.33 -76.56
C PRO A 230 -4.05 -64.31 -77.70
N PRO A 231 -5.10 -63.55 -78.07
CA PRO A 231 -4.98 -62.50 -79.08
C PRO A 231 -3.86 -61.51 -78.73
N GLU A 232 -3.15 -60.99 -79.74
CA GLU A 232 -1.88 -60.21 -79.69
C GLU A 232 -1.85 -58.94 -78.79
N LYS A 233 -2.86 -58.68 -77.97
CA LYS A 233 -2.94 -57.50 -77.10
C LYS A 233 -3.36 -57.83 -75.67
N TRP A 234 -3.66 -59.08 -75.36
CA TRP A 234 -4.14 -59.48 -74.05
C TRP A 234 -3.08 -60.27 -73.31
N ARG A 235 -2.73 -59.79 -72.12
CA ARG A 235 -1.81 -60.48 -71.21
C ARG A 235 -2.54 -60.94 -69.95
N ARG A 236 -2.23 -62.14 -69.51
CA ARG A 236 -2.70 -62.70 -68.25
C ARG A 236 -1.78 -62.23 -67.14
N VAL A 237 -2.30 -61.52 -66.16
CA VAL A 237 -1.53 -60.97 -65.04
C VAL A 237 -2.15 -61.37 -63.72
N ALA A 238 -1.32 -61.77 -62.77
CA ALA A 238 -1.75 -61.93 -61.39
C ALA A 238 -1.69 -60.58 -60.68
N VAL A 239 -2.74 -60.25 -59.93
CA VAL A 239 -2.88 -58.98 -59.23
C VAL A 239 -3.02 -59.27 -57.74
N LYS A 240 -2.31 -58.46 -56.95
CA LYS A 240 -2.38 -58.47 -55.50
C LYS A 240 -2.75 -57.10 -54.97
N ASP A 241 -3.70 -57.08 -54.04
CA ASP A 241 -4.04 -55.91 -53.25
C ASP A 241 -3.07 -55.77 -52.09
N ILE A 242 -2.23 -54.74 -52.15
CA ILE A 242 -1.31 -54.38 -51.07
C ILE A 242 -1.79 -53.15 -50.31
N ASP A 243 -1.41 -53.11 -49.04
CA ASP A 243 -1.67 -51.97 -48.16
C ASP A 243 -0.64 -50.88 -48.41
N GLY A 244 -1.04 -49.84 -49.14
CA GLY A 244 -0.24 -48.65 -49.38
C GLY A 244 -0.37 -47.66 -48.22
N PHE A 245 0.74 -47.33 -47.57
CA PHE A 245 0.76 -46.28 -46.53
C PHE A 245 0.43 -44.91 -47.15
N VAL A 246 -0.42 -44.14 -46.48
CA VAL A 246 -0.79 -42.78 -46.89
C VAL A 246 -0.24 -41.76 -45.92
N THR A 247 -0.59 -41.85 -44.64
CA THR A 247 -0.14 -40.92 -43.60
C THR A 247 -0.24 -41.55 -42.22
N CYS A 248 0.39 -40.93 -41.23
CA CYS A 248 0.27 -41.29 -39.81
C CYS A 248 -0.16 -40.08 -38.98
N CYS A 249 -0.89 -40.35 -37.90
CA CYS A 249 -1.37 -39.34 -36.97
C CYS A 249 -1.11 -39.78 -35.52
N PHE A 250 -1.04 -38.82 -34.60
CA PHE A 250 -0.89 -39.10 -33.17
C PHE A 250 -2.13 -39.74 -32.55
N THR A 251 -3.31 -39.52 -33.13
CA THR A 251 -4.61 -39.98 -32.62
C THR A 251 -5.44 -40.63 -33.71
N GLU A 252 -6.36 -41.51 -33.32
CA GLU A 252 -7.34 -42.10 -34.23
C GLU A 252 -8.23 -41.01 -34.85
N GLN A 253 -8.62 -40.01 -34.03
CA GLN A 253 -9.40 -38.87 -34.50
C GLN A 253 -8.68 -38.10 -35.60
N GLY A 254 -7.36 -37.89 -35.48
CA GLY A 254 -6.58 -37.25 -36.55
C GLY A 254 -6.61 -38.04 -37.87
N CYS A 255 -6.60 -39.37 -37.81
CA CYS A 255 -6.80 -40.19 -39.02
C CYS A 255 -8.22 -40.08 -39.58
N LYS A 256 -9.25 -40.03 -38.72
CA LYS A 256 -10.65 -39.82 -39.14
C LYS A 256 -10.82 -38.46 -39.81
N ASP A 257 -10.25 -37.41 -39.25
CA ASP A 257 -10.30 -36.04 -39.80
C ASP A 257 -9.58 -35.97 -41.15
N TYR A 258 -8.42 -36.63 -41.28
CA TYR A 258 -7.72 -36.75 -42.55
C TYR A 258 -8.55 -37.47 -43.62
N LEU A 259 -9.22 -38.57 -43.25
CA LEU A 259 -10.09 -39.31 -44.16
C LEU A 259 -11.35 -38.52 -44.55
N ALA A 260 -11.92 -37.74 -43.63
CA ALA A 260 -13.02 -36.85 -43.95
C ALA A 260 -12.61 -35.80 -44.99
N ALA A 261 -11.40 -35.25 -44.86
CA ALA A 261 -10.88 -34.24 -45.79
C ALA A 261 -10.41 -34.83 -47.14
N ASN A 262 -9.68 -35.95 -47.13
CA ASN A 262 -8.93 -36.45 -48.29
C ASN A 262 -9.35 -37.85 -48.75
N GLY A 263 -10.29 -38.52 -48.07
CA GLY A 263 -10.65 -39.90 -48.34
C GLY A 263 -11.20 -40.14 -49.75
N HIS A 264 -11.80 -39.12 -50.36
CA HIS A 264 -12.32 -39.18 -51.74
C HIS A 264 -11.21 -39.37 -52.80
N ASN A 265 -9.96 -39.05 -52.47
CA ASN A 265 -8.79 -39.25 -53.34
C ASN A 265 -8.10 -40.60 -53.14
N LEU A 266 -8.59 -41.41 -52.20
CA LEU A 266 -7.97 -42.67 -51.80
C LEU A 266 -8.81 -43.87 -52.24
N ARG A 267 -8.13 -44.95 -52.61
CA ARG A 267 -8.79 -46.20 -53.01
C ARG A 267 -8.97 -47.12 -51.80
N LEU A 268 -10.22 -47.36 -51.39
CA LEU A 268 -10.58 -48.21 -50.24
C LEU A 268 -9.73 -47.91 -48.99
N PRO A 269 -9.75 -46.66 -48.48
CA PRO A 269 -8.91 -46.28 -47.37
C PRO A 269 -9.38 -46.90 -46.04
N PHE A 270 -8.44 -47.19 -45.14
CA PHE A 270 -8.74 -47.71 -43.81
C PHE A 270 -7.70 -47.27 -42.77
N ILE A 271 -8.07 -47.31 -41.49
CA ILE A 271 -7.18 -46.94 -40.37
C ILE A 271 -6.60 -48.20 -39.76
N TYR A 272 -5.28 -48.30 -39.78
CA TYR A 272 -4.49 -49.35 -39.16
C TYR A 272 -3.62 -48.79 -38.05
N VAL A 273 -3.38 -49.57 -36.99
CA VAL A 273 -2.52 -49.16 -35.87
C VAL A 273 -1.18 -49.88 -35.98
N LYS A 274 -0.11 -49.10 -36.12
CA LYS A 274 1.26 -49.60 -35.98
C LYS A 274 1.75 -49.37 -34.57
N SER A 275 2.67 -50.21 -34.11
CA SER A 275 3.34 -49.98 -32.84
C SER A 275 4.51 -49.02 -33.02
N GLY A 276 4.55 -47.98 -32.18
CA GLY A 276 5.72 -47.13 -31.97
C GLY A 276 6.71 -47.71 -30.96
N PHE A 277 6.52 -48.96 -30.52
CA PHE A 277 7.38 -49.62 -29.55
C PHE A 277 8.86 -49.57 -29.99
N ARG A 278 9.73 -49.20 -29.06
CA ARG A 278 11.18 -48.96 -29.25
C ARG A 278 11.55 -47.73 -30.08
N ASN A 279 10.59 -46.91 -30.49
CA ASN A 279 10.87 -45.59 -31.04
C ASN A 279 10.87 -44.54 -29.91
N ALA A 280 12.04 -44.28 -29.33
CA ALA A 280 12.18 -43.35 -28.20
C ALA A 280 11.72 -41.93 -28.51
N GLU A 281 11.95 -41.44 -29.74
CA GLU A 281 11.53 -40.11 -30.17
C GLU A 281 10.00 -40.00 -30.23
N TYR A 282 9.35 -40.97 -30.86
CA TYR A 282 7.89 -41.01 -30.96
C TYR A 282 7.23 -41.12 -29.58
N ILE A 283 7.74 -42.02 -28.73
CA ILE A 283 7.25 -42.21 -27.36
C ILE A 283 7.41 -40.91 -26.56
N GLY A 284 8.56 -40.24 -26.68
CA GLY A 284 8.84 -38.97 -26.01
C GLY A 284 7.83 -37.88 -26.39
N ILE A 285 7.62 -37.66 -27.69
CA ILE A 285 6.66 -36.66 -28.19
C ILE A 285 5.22 -37.03 -27.80
N ARG A 286 4.83 -38.29 -27.95
CA ARG A 286 3.48 -38.77 -27.61
C ARG A 286 3.18 -38.58 -26.12
N ASN A 287 4.12 -38.92 -25.24
CA ASN A 287 3.98 -38.72 -23.79
C ASN A 287 3.94 -37.24 -23.42
N TRP A 288 4.75 -36.41 -24.07
CA TRP A 288 4.70 -34.96 -23.87
C TRP A 288 3.34 -34.39 -24.27
N LEU A 289 2.80 -34.76 -25.45
CA LEU A 289 1.46 -34.38 -25.89
C LEU A 289 0.38 -34.87 -24.92
N ALA A 290 0.50 -36.12 -24.44
CA ALA A 290 -0.41 -36.69 -23.44
C ALA A 290 -0.36 -35.98 -22.08
N GLY A 291 0.70 -35.20 -21.80
CA GLY A 291 0.83 -34.38 -20.60
C GLY A 291 0.13 -33.01 -20.70
N ILE A 292 -0.19 -32.56 -21.91
CA ILE A 292 -0.86 -31.26 -22.13
C ILE A 292 -2.36 -31.41 -21.83
N ARG A 293 -2.91 -30.47 -21.07
CA ARG A 293 -4.34 -30.39 -20.74
C ARG A 293 -4.97 -29.16 -21.40
N ILE A 294 -6.29 -29.22 -21.58
CA ILE A 294 -7.06 -28.07 -22.06
C ILE A 294 -7.06 -27.02 -20.93
N LYS A 295 -6.71 -25.77 -21.22
CA LYS A 295 -6.72 -24.70 -20.22
C LYS A 295 -8.16 -24.45 -19.75
N GLY A 296 -8.46 -24.73 -18.48
CA GLY A 296 -9.78 -24.46 -17.88
C GLY A 296 -10.39 -25.62 -17.06
N GLU A 297 -9.74 -26.78 -17.02
CA GLU A 297 -10.01 -27.91 -16.10
C GLU A 297 -8.79 -28.20 -15.21
#